data_AF-X0TVA9-F1
#
_entry.id   AF-X0TVA9-F1
#
_cell.length_a   1.000
_cell.length_b   1.000
_cell.length_c   1.000
_cell.angle_alpha   90.00
_cell.angle_beta   90.00
_cell.angle_gamma   90.00
#
_symmetry.space_group_name_H-M   'P 1'
#
loop_
_entity.id
_entity.type
_entity.pdbx_description
1 polymer ?
#
loop_
_entity_poly.entity_id
_entity_poly.type
_entity_poly.pdbx_seq_one_letter_code
_entity_poly.pdbx_strand_id
1 'polypeptide(L)'
;GSGEDQTFVKAAGSPVITVSADNVTIQDLEITDDTQLVEAIRVVSGASTGLTVDHVDFTELGAGTGANAYGIYIANSFANLSVTDCDFVPVTHTTYHRTMGIFAPNHLNLSDFEVSGSTFLKIWTAIYLRSAIDGLDVTGCTFGQVDSWDFKACVAGIYIGDGDDDNFDIENVIITDNTFTEYGRGVYVWNYANNETVSNFEIYGNNFTNSVWSSGIRFIAGIGEDEGVAFNGINV
;
A
#
# COMPACT_ATOMS: atom_id res chain seq x y z
N GLY A 1 -2.83 15.97 -7.62
CA GLY A 1 -2.84 17.44 -7.45
C GLY A 1 -3.61 18.12 -8.57
N SER A 2 -4.79 18.71 -8.29
CA SER A 2 -5.77 19.14 -9.31
C SER A 2 -5.32 20.34 -10.18
N GLY A 3 -4.79 20.07 -11.38
CA GLY A 3 -4.45 21.08 -12.41
C GLY A 3 -5.06 20.74 -13.77
N GLU A 4 -5.44 21.77 -14.54
CA GLU A 4 -6.25 21.71 -15.77
C GLU A 4 -5.59 21.01 -17.00
N ASP A 5 -4.47 20.29 -16.84
CA ASP A 5 -3.68 19.68 -17.92
C ASP A 5 -3.43 18.16 -17.76
N GLN A 6 -4.14 17.46 -16.87
CA GLN A 6 -3.99 16.00 -16.75
C GLN A 6 -4.73 15.26 -17.87
N THR A 7 -4.10 14.23 -18.42
CA THR A 7 -4.75 13.34 -19.38
C THR A 7 -5.70 12.40 -18.63
N PHE A 8 -6.98 12.43 -18.98
CA PHE A 8 -8.00 11.56 -18.38
C PHE A 8 -8.02 10.20 -19.08
N VAL A 9 -7.76 9.14 -18.31
CA VAL A 9 -7.86 7.75 -18.74
C VAL A 9 -9.03 7.09 -18.02
N LYS A 10 -10.15 6.98 -18.73
CA LYS A 10 -11.34 6.31 -18.23
C LYS A 10 -11.27 4.82 -18.47
N ALA A 11 -11.63 4.03 -17.47
CA ALA A 11 -11.64 2.57 -17.54
C ALA A 11 -12.58 2.06 -18.65
N ALA A 12 -12.03 1.24 -19.54
CA ALA A 12 -12.80 0.42 -20.49
C ALA A 12 -12.77 -1.08 -20.10
N GLY A 13 -12.01 -1.42 -19.06
CA GLY A 13 -11.74 -2.74 -18.55
C GLY A 13 -10.92 -2.65 -17.25
N SER A 14 -10.64 -3.80 -16.65
CA SER A 14 -9.88 -3.91 -15.40
C SER A 14 -8.80 -4.99 -15.58
N PRO A 15 -7.50 -4.67 -15.39
CA PRO A 15 -6.95 -3.36 -15.07
C PRO A 15 -7.06 -2.34 -16.22
N VAL A 16 -6.93 -1.04 -15.91
CA VAL A 16 -6.87 0.02 -16.94
C VAL A 16 -5.53 0.00 -17.68
N ILE A 17 -4.43 -0.13 -16.94
CA ILE A 17 -3.07 -0.23 -17.47
C ILE A 17 -2.45 -1.54 -17.00
N THR A 18 -1.94 -2.33 -17.94
CA THR A 18 -1.12 -3.52 -17.63
C THR A 18 0.34 -3.21 -17.93
N VAL A 19 1.19 -3.31 -16.92
CA VAL A 19 2.65 -3.16 -17.02
C VAL A 19 3.27 -4.55 -17.14
N SER A 20 3.76 -4.87 -18.33
CA SER A 20 4.38 -6.17 -18.64
C SER A 20 5.79 -6.03 -19.20
N ALA A 21 6.42 -4.88 -19.01
CA ALA A 21 7.81 -4.60 -19.37
C ALA A 21 8.49 -3.82 -18.23
N ASP A 22 9.81 -3.96 -18.12
CA ASP A 22 10.61 -3.20 -17.16
C ASP A 22 10.78 -1.73 -17.58
N ASN A 23 11.10 -0.88 -16.60
CA ASN A 23 11.44 0.54 -16.79
C ASN A 23 10.31 1.33 -17.48
N VAL A 24 9.11 1.21 -16.93
CA VAL A 24 7.91 1.91 -17.38
C VAL A 24 7.67 3.13 -16.49
N THR A 25 7.37 4.26 -17.13
CA THR A 25 6.92 5.48 -16.45
C THR A 25 5.47 5.77 -16.83
N ILE A 26 4.63 6.02 -15.83
CA ILE A 26 3.24 6.48 -15.95
C ILE A 26 3.17 7.78 -15.18
N GLN A 27 2.83 8.89 -15.85
CA GLN A 27 2.83 10.19 -15.21
C GLN A 27 1.79 11.15 -15.78
N ASP A 28 1.40 12.13 -14.98
CA ASP A 28 0.51 13.25 -15.37
C ASP A 28 -0.88 12.79 -15.85
N LEU A 29 -1.46 11.79 -15.17
CA LEU A 29 -2.75 11.18 -15.53
C LEU A 29 -3.78 11.29 -14.41
N GLU A 30 -5.05 11.37 -14.79
CA GLU A 30 -6.15 10.90 -13.95
C GLU A 30 -6.63 9.55 -14.48
N ILE A 31 -6.64 8.51 -13.63
CA ILE A 31 -7.20 7.19 -13.94
C ILE A 31 -8.49 7.01 -13.15
N THR A 32 -9.61 6.79 -13.86
CA THR A 32 -10.95 6.86 -13.26
C THR A 32 -11.96 5.90 -13.91
N ASP A 33 -13.14 5.77 -13.30
CA ASP A 33 -14.33 5.08 -13.85
C ASP A 33 -15.60 5.88 -13.48
N ASP A 34 -16.69 5.76 -14.27
CA ASP A 34 -17.95 6.47 -13.96
C ASP A 34 -18.63 5.98 -12.69
N THR A 35 -18.34 4.74 -12.29
CA THR A 35 -19.02 4.06 -11.19
C THR A 35 -18.00 3.62 -10.14
N GLN A 36 -17.05 2.77 -10.54
CA GLN A 36 -16.11 2.11 -9.65
C GLN A 36 -14.86 1.65 -10.41
N LEU A 37 -13.72 2.26 -10.12
CA LEU A 37 -12.42 1.86 -10.59
C LEU A 37 -11.92 0.67 -9.78
N VAL A 38 -12.14 -0.53 -10.31
CA VAL A 38 -11.74 -1.79 -9.65
C VAL A 38 -10.22 -1.92 -9.62
N GLU A 39 -9.54 -1.62 -10.71
CA GLU A 39 -8.09 -1.74 -10.76
C GLU A 39 -7.49 -0.80 -11.80
N ALA A 40 -6.64 0.12 -11.36
CA ALA A 40 -5.99 1.06 -12.27
C ALA A 40 -4.77 0.45 -12.94
N ILE A 41 -3.72 0.12 -12.18
CA ILE A 41 -2.47 -0.40 -12.71
C ILE A 41 -2.24 -1.82 -12.19
N ARG A 42 -1.97 -2.77 -13.10
CA ARG A 42 -1.46 -4.10 -12.76
C ARG A 42 -0.06 -4.30 -13.30
N VAL A 43 0.87 -4.66 -12.43
CA VAL A 43 2.17 -5.22 -12.84
C VAL A 43 2.01 -6.73 -12.98
N VAL A 44 2.39 -7.27 -14.13
CA VAL A 44 2.25 -8.70 -14.46
C VAL A 44 3.56 -9.31 -14.92
N SER A 45 3.57 -10.65 -14.99
CA SER A 45 4.67 -11.43 -15.57
C SER A 45 5.12 -10.85 -16.92
N GLY A 46 6.38 -10.43 -16.98
CA GLY A 46 6.96 -9.68 -18.09
C GLY A 46 7.68 -8.42 -17.63
N ALA A 47 7.21 -7.84 -16.52
CA ALA A 47 7.93 -6.82 -15.75
C ALA A 47 8.43 -7.43 -14.44
N SER A 48 9.66 -7.14 -14.06
CA SER A 48 10.29 -7.49 -12.78
C SER A 48 10.93 -6.29 -12.10
N THR A 49 11.10 -5.16 -12.81
CA THR A 49 11.65 -3.96 -12.18
C THR A 49 11.29 -2.64 -12.87
N GLY A 50 11.39 -1.54 -12.12
CA GLY A 50 11.42 -0.19 -12.65
C GLY A 50 10.03 0.26 -13.10
N LEU A 51 9.15 0.50 -12.14
CA LEU A 51 7.88 1.21 -12.40
C LEU A 51 7.93 2.55 -11.69
N THR A 52 7.83 3.63 -12.44
CA THR A 52 7.63 4.98 -11.90
C THR A 52 6.19 5.41 -12.15
N VAL A 53 5.48 5.79 -11.10
CA VAL A 53 4.15 6.38 -11.12
C VAL A 53 4.27 7.77 -10.50
N ASP A 54 4.08 8.83 -11.28
CA ASP A 54 4.42 10.19 -10.87
C ASP A 54 3.29 11.17 -11.21
N HIS A 55 2.79 11.92 -10.24
CA HIS A 55 1.66 12.86 -10.44
C HIS A 55 0.43 12.19 -11.07
N VAL A 56 0.04 11.01 -10.57
CA VAL A 56 -1.14 10.26 -11.02
C VAL A 56 -2.25 10.30 -9.98
N ASP A 57 -3.43 10.71 -10.41
CA ASP A 57 -4.63 10.75 -9.58
C ASP A 57 -5.50 9.52 -9.88
N PHE A 58 -5.74 8.69 -8.87
CA PHE A 58 -6.60 7.51 -8.91
C PHE A 58 -7.94 7.83 -8.27
N THR A 59 -8.98 8.05 -9.06
CA THR A 59 -10.29 8.47 -8.55
C THR A 59 -11.35 7.39 -8.74
N GLU A 60 -12.40 7.45 -7.90
CA GLU A 60 -13.48 6.46 -7.88
C GLU A 60 -12.98 5.04 -7.60
N LEU A 61 -11.86 4.87 -6.87
CA LEU A 61 -11.37 3.54 -6.48
C LEU A 61 -12.44 2.80 -5.69
N GLY A 62 -12.91 1.68 -6.23
CA GLY A 62 -14.06 0.97 -5.68
C GLY A 62 -14.34 -0.33 -6.42
N ALA A 63 -15.04 -1.24 -5.75
CA ALA A 63 -15.50 -2.48 -6.34
C ALA A 63 -16.86 -2.85 -5.73
N GLY A 64 -17.55 -3.81 -6.35
CA GLY A 64 -18.80 -4.34 -5.80
C GLY A 64 -18.62 -4.95 -4.40
N THR A 65 -19.71 -5.16 -3.68
CA THR A 65 -19.69 -5.73 -2.32
C THR A 65 -18.95 -7.07 -2.27
N GLY A 66 -18.00 -7.20 -1.33
CA GLY A 66 -17.21 -8.42 -1.15
C GLY A 66 -16.02 -8.54 -2.10
N ALA A 67 -15.73 -7.50 -2.89
CA ALA A 67 -14.56 -7.40 -3.74
C ALA A 67 -13.60 -6.30 -3.26
N ASN A 68 -12.38 -6.37 -3.79
CA ASN A 68 -11.31 -5.43 -3.53
C ASN A 68 -11.10 -4.53 -4.76
N ALA A 69 -10.62 -3.31 -4.51
CA ALA A 69 -10.13 -2.42 -5.55
C ALA A 69 -8.69 -1.97 -5.29
N TYR A 70 -7.93 -1.71 -6.36
CA TYR A 70 -6.50 -1.44 -6.27
C TYR A 70 -6.10 -0.24 -7.16
N GLY A 71 -5.35 0.70 -6.60
CA GLY A 71 -4.64 1.71 -7.40
C GLY A 71 -3.50 1.05 -8.19
N ILE A 72 -2.59 0.40 -7.48
CA ILE A 72 -1.46 -0.33 -8.04
C ILE A 72 -1.46 -1.75 -7.46
N TYR A 73 -1.57 -2.75 -8.33
CA TYR A 73 -1.50 -4.17 -7.97
C TYR A 73 -0.24 -4.82 -8.54
N ILE A 74 0.66 -5.25 -7.66
CA ILE A 74 1.89 -5.98 -7.99
C ILE A 74 1.61 -7.48 -7.99
N ALA A 75 1.48 -8.10 -9.17
CA ALA A 75 1.11 -9.52 -9.27
C ALA A 75 2.29 -10.50 -9.42
N ASN A 76 3.53 -10.02 -9.31
CA ASN A 76 4.75 -10.81 -9.39
C ASN A 76 5.88 -10.20 -8.56
N SER A 77 6.92 -10.97 -8.23
CA SER A 77 8.12 -10.44 -7.58
C SER A 77 8.69 -9.28 -8.38
N PHE A 78 8.94 -8.16 -7.72
CA PHE A 78 9.17 -6.88 -8.37
C PHE A 78 10.12 -5.99 -7.55
N ALA A 79 10.98 -5.25 -8.23
CA ALA A 79 11.95 -4.34 -7.63
C ALA A 79 11.83 -2.91 -8.19
N ASN A 80 12.25 -1.89 -7.46
CA ASN A 80 12.31 -0.50 -7.94
C ASN A 80 10.92 0.04 -8.36
N LEU A 81 9.97 0.04 -7.43
CA LEU A 81 8.71 0.77 -7.57
C LEU A 81 8.90 2.18 -7.01
N SER A 82 8.54 3.22 -7.77
CA SER A 82 8.51 4.60 -7.29
C SER A 82 7.11 5.17 -7.51
N VAL A 83 6.47 5.64 -6.43
CA VAL A 83 5.14 6.27 -6.45
C VAL A 83 5.26 7.66 -5.83
N THR A 84 5.22 8.70 -6.66
CA THR A 84 5.53 10.08 -6.26
C THR A 84 4.35 11.01 -6.54
N ASP A 85 4.00 11.86 -5.59
CA ASP A 85 2.99 12.92 -5.73
C ASP A 85 1.64 12.44 -6.31
N CYS A 86 1.22 11.22 -5.95
CA CYS A 86 -0.02 10.60 -6.41
C CYS A 86 -1.16 10.79 -5.41
N ASP A 87 -2.39 10.92 -5.90
CA ASP A 87 -3.61 10.98 -5.07
C ASP A 87 -4.45 9.71 -5.22
N PHE A 88 -4.82 9.07 -4.12
CA PHE A 88 -5.69 7.89 -4.09
C PHE A 88 -7.02 8.22 -3.43
N VAL A 89 -8.07 8.30 -4.25
CA VAL A 89 -9.41 8.74 -3.85
C VAL A 89 -10.44 7.63 -4.13
N PRO A 90 -10.97 6.97 -3.09
CA PRO A 90 -11.96 5.93 -3.26
C PRO A 90 -13.37 6.50 -3.41
N VAL A 91 -14.25 5.65 -3.94
CA VAL A 91 -15.70 5.83 -3.74
C VAL A 91 -16.02 5.83 -2.25
N THR A 92 -17.19 6.37 -1.87
CA THR A 92 -17.66 6.22 -0.48
C THR A 92 -17.78 4.75 -0.13
N HIS A 93 -17.11 4.30 0.93
CA HIS A 93 -17.12 2.89 1.31
C HIS A 93 -18.52 2.48 1.75
N THR A 94 -18.96 1.33 1.23
CA THR A 94 -20.07 0.60 1.83
C THR A 94 -19.54 -0.63 2.56
N THR A 95 -20.43 -1.36 3.23
CA THR A 95 -20.14 -2.65 3.86
C THR A 95 -19.35 -3.56 2.90
N TYR A 96 -18.10 -3.88 3.24
CA TYR A 96 -17.20 -4.78 2.50
C TYR A 96 -16.60 -4.25 1.18
N HIS A 97 -16.35 -2.95 1.05
CA HIS A 97 -15.54 -2.38 -0.04
C HIS A 97 -14.12 -2.11 0.44
N ARG A 98 -13.16 -2.99 0.12
CA ARG A 98 -11.76 -2.79 0.50
C ARG A 98 -11.03 -2.13 -0.65
N THR A 99 -10.59 -0.89 -0.44
CA THR A 99 -9.78 -0.13 -1.40
C THR A 99 -8.34 -0.14 -0.92
N MET A 100 -7.42 -0.51 -1.80
CA MET A 100 -6.00 -0.51 -1.54
C MET A 100 -5.30 0.44 -2.50
N GLY A 101 -4.44 1.31 -1.98
CA GLY A 101 -3.64 2.19 -2.82
C GLY A 101 -2.60 1.38 -3.59
N ILE A 102 -1.71 0.72 -2.84
CA ILE A 102 -0.69 -0.19 -3.36
C ILE A 102 -0.91 -1.56 -2.69
N PHE A 103 -1.00 -2.61 -3.51
CA PHE A 103 -1.21 -3.97 -3.03
C PHE A 103 -0.22 -4.95 -3.64
N ALA A 104 0.38 -5.78 -2.79
CA ALA A 104 1.10 -6.98 -3.18
C ALA A 104 0.53 -8.19 -2.43
N PRO A 105 0.18 -9.29 -3.12
CA PRO A 105 -0.31 -10.51 -2.53
C PRO A 105 0.87 -11.29 -1.91
N ASN A 106 0.60 -12.52 -1.49
CA ASN A 106 1.58 -13.47 -0.99
C ASN A 106 2.50 -14.03 -2.08
N HIS A 107 3.54 -14.76 -1.66
CA HIS A 107 4.47 -15.53 -2.50
C HIS A 107 5.34 -14.70 -3.44
N LEU A 108 5.60 -13.43 -3.10
CA LEU A 108 6.49 -12.55 -3.86
C LEU A 108 7.73 -12.17 -3.05
N ASN A 109 8.77 -11.76 -3.77
CA ASN A 109 9.91 -11.04 -3.22
C ASN A 109 9.87 -9.63 -3.79
N LEU A 110 9.78 -8.64 -2.91
CA LEU A 110 9.73 -7.24 -3.26
C LEU A 110 11.03 -6.57 -2.83
N SER A 111 11.51 -5.59 -3.58
CA SER A 111 12.63 -4.76 -3.13
C SER A 111 12.58 -3.34 -3.65
N ASP A 112 13.22 -2.43 -2.92
CA ASP A 112 13.45 -1.05 -3.35
C ASP A 112 12.15 -0.33 -3.76
N PHE A 113 11.15 -0.34 -2.88
CA PHE A 113 9.91 0.41 -3.07
C PHE A 113 10.04 1.79 -2.44
N GLU A 114 9.63 2.83 -3.16
CA GLU A 114 9.60 4.21 -2.71
C GLU A 114 8.19 4.78 -2.92
N VAL A 115 7.63 5.39 -1.87
CA VAL A 115 6.36 6.12 -1.93
C VAL A 115 6.56 7.48 -1.28
N SER A 116 6.46 8.55 -2.06
CA SER A 116 6.76 9.90 -1.60
C SER A 116 5.69 10.92 -2.00
N GLY A 117 5.45 11.91 -1.13
CA GLY A 117 4.55 13.04 -1.39
C GLY A 117 3.08 12.68 -1.66
N SER A 118 2.71 11.41 -1.55
CA SER A 118 1.42 10.89 -2.02
C SER A 118 0.35 10.96 -0.94
N THR A 119 -0.91 11.03 -1.37
CA THR A 119 -2.07 11.21 -0.49
C THR A 119 -3.04 10.03 -0.59
N PHE A 120 -3.41 9.48 0.56
CA PHE A 120 -4.33 8.35 0.70
C PHE A 120 -5.48 8.71 1.65
N LEU A 121 -6.52 9.38 1.11
CA LEU A 121 -7.69 9.79 1.90
C LEU A 121 -8.78 8.74 1.78
N LYS A 122 -9.39 8.34 2.90
CA LYS A 122 -10.52 7.40 2.95
C LYS A 122 -10.22 6.01 2.36
N ILE A 123 -8.98 5.71 2.02
CA ILE A 123 -8.56 4.38 1.56
C ILE A 123 -8.63 3.39 2.73
N TRP A 124 -9.00 2.14 2.44
CA TRP A 124 -9.09 1.10 3.45
C TRP A 124 -7.72 0.70 3.99
N THR A 125 -6.80 0.39 3.08
CA THR A 125 -5.38 0.21 3.39
C THR A 125 -4.53 0.91 2.33
N ALA A 126 -3.75 1.92 2.71
CA ALA A 126 -3.02 2.71 1.71
C ALA A 126 -1.92 1.89 1.04
N ILE A 127 -1.04 1.27 1.84
CA ILE A 127 0.00 0.35 1.38
C ILE A 127 -0.21 -0.98 2.06
N TYR A 128 -0.48 -2.03 1.28
CA TYR A 128 -0.71 -3.38 1.81
C TYR A 128 0.19 -4.41 1.12
N LEU A 129 1.24 -4.83 1.81
CA LEU A 129 2.21 -5.81 1.33
C LEU A 129 2.06 -7.10 2.12
N ARG A 130 1.73 -8.19 1.43
CA ARG A 130 1.62 -9.53 1.99
C ARG A 130 2.76 -10.45 1.57
N SER A 131 3.87 -9.87 1.18
CA SER A 131 5.05 -10.57 0.66
C SER A 131 6.32 -10.08 1.35
N ALA A 132 7.38 -10.88 1.26
CA ALA A 132 8.70 -10.49 1.71
C ALA A 132 9.12 -9.18 1.02
N ILE A 133 9.75 -8.29 1.77
CA ILE A 133 10.17 -6.97 1.30
C ILE A 133 11.53 -6.63 1.88
N ASP A 134 12.47 -6.26 1.00
CA ASP A 134 13.77 -5.69 1.35
C ASP A 134 13.89 -4.30 0.71
N GLY A 135 13.66 -3.25 1.51
CA GLY A 135 13.65 -1.88 1.01
C GLY A 135 12.23 -1.37 0.76
N LEU A 136 11.70 -0.62 1.72
CA LEU A 136 10.52 0.22 1.56
C LEU A 136 10.77 1.58 2.19
N ASP A 137 10.79 2.64 1.40
CA ASP A 137 10.82 4.03 1.85
C ASP A 137 9.45 4.68 1.66
N VAL A 138 8.86 5.20 2.74
CA VAL A 138 7.61 5.95 2.69
C VAL A 138 7.81 7.30 3.35
N THR A 139 7.81 8.37 2.56
CA THR A 139 8.22 9.69 3.04
C THR A 139 7.28 10.81 2.61
N GLY A 140 6.95 11.71 3.55
CA GLY A 140 6.17 12.92 3.25
C GLY A 140 4.74 12.66 2.75
N CYS A 141 4.18 11.48 2.99
CA CYS A 141 2.83 11.09 2.56
C CYS A 141 1.75 11.51 3.57
N THR A 142 0.51 11.61 3.10
CA THR A 142 -0.68 11.87 3.93
C THR A 142 -1.61 10.66 3.96
N PHE A 143 -2.00 10.22 5.15
CA PHE A 143 -2.88 9.07 5.38
C PHE A 143 -4.13 9.44 6.20
N GLY A 144 -5.29 8.96 5.75
CA GLY A 144 -6.60 9.19 6.39
C GLY A 144 -7.29 10.46 5.87
N GLN A 145 -8.47 10.87 6.32
CA GLN A 145 -9.39 10.24 7.28
C GLN A 145 -9.87 8.90 6.73
N VAL A 146 -9.90 7.86 7.56
CA VAL A 146 -10.47 6.56 7.18
C VAL A 146 -12.00 6.61 7.19
N ASP A 147 -12.64 6.00 6.19
CA ASP A 147 -14.10 5.93 6.06
C ASP A 147 -14.60 4.48 6.18
N SER A 148 -14.18 3.78 7.23
CA SER A 148 -14.58 2.40 7.50
C SER A 148 -15.06 2.23 8.93
N TRP A 149 -15.97 1.27 9.13
CA TRP A 149 -16.45 0.85 10.44
C TRP A 149 -16.07 -0.60 10.77
N ASP A 150 -15.46 -1.33 9.82
CA ASP A 150 -14.95 -2.69 10.02
C ASP A 150 -13.43 -2.68 10.18
N PHE A 151 -12.99 -2.24 11.36
CA PHE A 151 -11.57 -2.15 11.70
C PHE A 151 -10.90 -3.50 12.01
N LYS A 152 -11.66 -4.61 11.99
CA LYS A 152 -11.09 -5.96 12.15
C LYS A 152 -10.28 -6.36 10.92
N ALA A 153 -10.69 -5.95 9.73
CA ALA A 153 -10.07 -6.34 8.48
C ALA A 153 -8.97 -5.36 8.04
N CYS A 154 -7.76 -5.45 8.60
CA CYS A 154 -6.54 -4.82 8.10
C CYS A 154 -6.53 -3.29 7.77
N VAL A 155 -7.51 -2.52 8.24
CA VAL A 155 -7.57 -1.07 8.04
C VAL A 155 -6.31 -0.39 8.61
N ALA A 156 -5.51 0.23 7.74
CA ALA A 156 -4.22 0.85 8.10
C ALA A 156 -3.73 1.88 7.06
N GLY A 157 -2.82 2.77 7.45
CA GLY A 157 -2.01 3.50 6.47
C GLY A 157 -1.05 2.51 5.79
N ILE A 158 -0.11 1.97 6.54
CA ILE A 158 0.86 1.00 6.05
C ILE A 158 0.61 -0.32 6.77
N TYR A 159 0.42 -1.38 6.00
CA TYR A 159 0.31 -2.74 6.52
C TYR A 159 1.24 -3.70 5.78
N ILE A 160 2.22 -4.24 6.50
CA ILE A 160 3.07 -5.33 6.03
C ILE A 160 2.74 -6.54 6.90
N GLY A 161 1.98 -7.49 6.35
CA GLY A 161 1.49 -8.63 7.11
C GLY A 161 0.66 -9.58 6.28
N ASP A 162 0.12 -10.61 6.94
CA ASP A 162 -0.67 -11.67 6.28
C ASP A 162 0.08 -12.43 5.17
N GLY A 163 1.42 -12.48 5.29
CA GLY A 163 2.33 -13.15 4.36
C GLY A 163 2.43 -14.66 4.56
N ASP A 164 3.46 -15.25 3.97
CA ASP A 164 3.64 -16.69 3.90
C ASP A 164 4.40 -17.26 5.08
N ASP A 165 4.01 -18.44 5.54
CA ASP A 165 4.63 -19.10 6.69
C ASP A 165 6.12 -19.47 6.48
N ASP A 166 6.56 -19.58 5.21
CA ASP A 166 7.87 -20.10 4.82
C ASP A 166 8.82 -19.07 4.15
N ASN A 167 8.37 -17.84 3.89
CA ASN A 167 9.17 -16.80 3.23
C ASN A 167 8.51 -15.41 3.40
N PHE A 168 8.79 -14.76 4.53
CA PHE A 168 8.19 -13.47 4.88
C PHE A 168 9.12 -12.59 5.71
N ASP A 169 10.40 -12.58 5.37
CA ASP A 169 11.34 -11.57 5.85
C ASP A 169 10.89 -10.14 5.46
N ILE A 170 10.94 -9.24 6.43
CA ILE A 170 10.60 -7.82 6.27
C ILE A 170 11.79 -7.00 6.73
N GLU A 171 12.50 -6.40 5.79
CA GLU A 171 13.80 -5.80 6.03
C GLU A 171 13.91 -4.40 5.41
N ASN A 172 14.73 -3.55 6.03
CA ASN A 172 15.14 -2.25 5.50
C ASN A 172 13.94 -1.34 5.16
N VAL A 173 13.11 -1.07 6.17
CA VAL A 173 11.89 -0.26 6.02
C VAL A 173 12.09 1.10 6.71
N ILE A 174 11.96 2.18 5.94
CA ILE A 174 12.10 3.56 6.40
C ILE A 174 10.75 4.27 6.20
N ILE A 175 10.21 4.85 7.25
CA ILE A 175 8.92 5.55 7.22
C ILE A 175 9.10 6.90 7.90
N THR A 176 9.16 7.98 7.12
CA THR A 176 9.58 9.29 7.65
C THR A 176 8.70 10.47 7.25
N ASP A 177 8.59 11.45 8.13
CA ASP A 177 7.94 12.74 7.84
C ASP A 177 6.51 12.64 7.27
N ASN A 178 5.79 11.55 7.57
CA ASN A 178 4.42 11.34 7.11
C ASN A 178 3.40 11.94 8.08
N THR A 179 2.21 12.25 7.58
CA THR A 179 1.07 12.67 8.40
C THR A 179 -0.03 11.62 8.37
N PHE A 180 -0.39 11.11 9.55
CA PHE A 180 -1.53 10.21 9.75
C PHE A 180 -2.60 10.94 10.56
N THR A 181 -3.78 11.16 9.98
CA THR A 181 -4.91 11.83 10.64
C THR A 181 -6.17 11.00 10.56
N GLU A 182 -6.82 10.75 11.71
CA GLU A 182 -8.08 9.99 11.77
C GLU A 182 -7.98 8.64 11.07
N TYR A 183 -6.96 7.88 11.43
CA TYR A 183 -6.55 6.65 10.78
C TYR A 183 -6.88 5.42 11.66
N GLY A 184 -7.13 4.26 11.04
CA GLY A 184 -7.40 3.01 11.77
C GLY A 184 -6.18 2.51 12.53
N ARG A 185 -5.14 2.10 11.78
CA ARG A 185 -3.77 1.79 12.25
C ARG A 185 -2.79 2.63 11.44
N GLY A 186 -1.69 3.09 12.03
CA GLY A 186 -0.72 3.89 11.28
C GLY A 186 0.20 2.97 10.47
N VAL A 187 1.30 2.57 11.08
CA VAL A 187 2.21 1.52 10.62
C VAL A 187 1.89 0.23 11.38
N TYR A 188 1.48 -0.79 10.64
CA TYR A 188 1.14 -2.10 11.19
C TYR A 188 2.00 -3.15 10.54
N VAL A 189 2.79 -3.87 11.34
CA VAL A 189 3.65 -4.96 10.88
C VAL A 189 3.22 -6.21 11.63
N TRP A 190 2.85 -7.25 10.91
CA TRP A 190 2.45 -8.52 11.51
C TRP A 190 3.10 -9.68 10.77
N ASN A 191 4.17 -10.20 11.36
CA ASN A 191 4.87 -11.37 10.84
C ASN A 191 4.53 -12.57 11.74
N TYR A 192 4.01 -13.64 11.16
CA TYR A 192 3.73 -14.89 11.87
C TYR A 192 4.39 -16.09 11.18
N ALA A 193 5.34 -15.83 10.29
CA ALA A 193 6.06 -16.84 9.56
C ALA A 193 7.20 -17.42 10.41
N ASN A 194 7.38 -18.73 10.31
CA ASN A 194 8.15 -19.49 11.29
C ASN A 194 9.67 -19.30 11.09
N ASN A 195 10.32 -18.67 12.07
CA ASN A 195 11.73 -18.26 12.08
C ASN A 195 12.12 -17.17 11.07
N GLU A 196 11.15 -16.39 10.59
CA GLU A 196 11.41 -15.24 9.73
C GLU A 196 11.79 -13.99 10.54
N THR A 197 12.30 -12.98 9.85
CA THR A 197 12.89 -11.78 10.45
C THR A 197 12.10 -10.52 10.13
N VAL A 198 12.01 -9.64 11.12
CA VAL A 198 11.64 -8.23 10.93
C VAL A 198 12.85 -7.40 11.34
N SER A 199 13.54 -6.79 10.36
CA SER A 199 14.82 -6.13 10.59
C SER A 199 14.92 -4.71 10.02
N ASN A 200 15.79 -3.89 10.62
CA ASN A 200 16.23 -2.59 10.09
C ASN A 200 15.07 -1.64 9.77
N PHE A 201 14.25 -1.35 10.79
CA PHE A 201 13.18 -0.36 10.68
C PHE A 201 13.63 0.99 11.21
N GLU A 202 13.34 2.05 10.48
CA GLU A 202 13.48 3.43 10.93
C GLU A 202 12.15 4.18 10.75
N ILE A 203 11.50 4.55 11.86
CA ILE A 203 10.23 5.27 11.84
C ILE A 203 10.36 6.56 12.64
N TYR A 204 10.54 7.71 11.99
CA TYR A 204 10.76 8.99 12.69
C TYR A 204 10.17 10.18 11.93
N GLY A 205 10.00 11.32 12.60
CA GLY A 205 9.44 12.54 11.97
C GLY A 205 7.94 12.48 11.63
N ASN A 206 7.30 11.33 11.79
CA ASN A 206 5.88 11.15 11.51
C ASN A 206 4.98 11.83 12.55
N ASN A 207 3.87 12.41 12.09
CA ASN A 207 2.82 12.95 12.93
C ASN A 207 1.60 12.01 12.95
N PHE A 208 1.24 11.49 14.13
CA PHE A 208 0.10 10.60 14.33
C PHE A 208 -0.98 11.30 15.16
N THR A 209 -2.10 11.63 14.53
CA THR A 209 -3.22 12.32 15.17
C THR A 209 -4.51 11.50 15.08
N ASN A 210 -5.15 11.28 16.24
CA ASN A 210 -6.48 10.65 16.37
C ASN A 210 -6.59 9.25 15.74
N SER A 211 -5.89 8.24 16.28
CA SER A 211 -6.18 6.85 15.90
C SER A 211 -7.61 6.47 16.29
N VAL A 212 -8.37 5.91 15.35
CA VAL A 212 -9.78 5.53 15.57
C VAL A 212 -9.96 4.09 16.05
N TRP A 213 -8.92 3.25 15.99
CA TRP A 213 -9.01 1.83 16.35
C TRP A 213 -7.85 1.27 17.18
N SER A 214 -6.60 1.54 16.81
CA SER A 214 -5.44 0.93 17.48
C SER A 214 -4.38 1.98 17.83
N SER A 215 -3.24 1.96 17.14
CA SER A 215 -2.05 2.72 17.49
C SER A 215 -1.38 3.29 16.24
N GLY A 216 -0.54 4.31 16.43
CA GLY A 216 0.28 4.87 15.36
C GLY A 216 1.26 3.84 14.80
N ILE A 217 1.92 3.05 15.65
CA ILE A 217 2.88 2.03 15.24
C ILE A 217 2.59 0.76 16.02
N ARG A 218 2.68 -0.41 15.36
CA ARG A 218 2.54 -1.71 16.02
C ARG A 218 3.22 -2.82 15.23
N PHE A 219 4.02 -3.59 15.94
CA PHE A 219 4.66 -4.83 15.48
C PHE A 219 4.05 -6.01 16.22
N ILE A 220 3.78 -7.10 15.51
CA ILE A 220 3.24 -8.34 16.07
C ILE A 220 4.03 -9.51 15.51
N ALA A 221 4.41 -10.43 16.39
CA ALA A 221 4.92 -11.74 16.04
C ALA A 221 3.90 -12.84 16.34
N GLY A 222 3.77 -13.79 15.43
CA GLY A 222 3.01 -15.03 15.60
C GLY A 222 1.48 -14.88 15.56
N ILE A 223 0.80 -16.03 15.53
CA ILE A 223 -0.67 -16.13 15.57
C ILE A 223 -1.17 -16.87 16.81
N GLY A 224 -0.58 -16.57 17.97
CA GLY A 224 -1.00 -17.12 19.27
C GLY A 224 -0.09 -18.22 19.82
N GLU A 225 0.91 -18.65 19.06
CA GLU A 225 2.04 -19.47 19.50
C GLU A 225 3.36 -18.77 19.15
N ASP A 226 4.47 -19.24 19.73
CA ASP A 226 5.80 -18.69 19.44
C ASP A 226 6.32 -19.25 18.11
N GLU A 227 6.34 -18.40 17.08
CA GLU A 227 6.81 -18.73 15.73
C GLU A 227 8.30 -18.42 15.55
N GLY A 228 9.03 -18.05 16.61
CA GLY A 228 10.47 -17.77 16.53
C GLY A 228 10.84 -16.52 15.73
N VAL A 229 9.88 -15.63 15.46
CA VAL A 229 10.11 -14.38 14.69
C VAL A 229 11.12 -13.48 15.41
N ALA A 230 12.16 -13.07 14.70
CA ALA A 230 13.21 -12.20 15.25
C ALA A 230 12.96 -10.72 14.89
N PHE A 231 13.02 -9.83 15.88
CA PHE A 231 13.01 -8.37 15.67
C PHE A 231 14.40 -7.79 15.92
N ASN A 232 15.00 -7.17 14.90
CA ASN A 232 16.36 -6.63 14.98
C ASN A 232 16.45 -5.20 14.42
N GLY A 233 17.12 -4.29 15.12
CA GLY A 233 17.38 -2.94 14.58
C GLY A 233 16.11 -2.10 14.33
N ILE A 234 15.15 -2.13 15.25
CA ILE A 234 13.92 -1.33 15.18
C ILE A 234 14.14 0.00 15.90
N ASN A 235 14.14 1.11 15.16
CA ASN A 235 14.27 2.48 15.67
C ASN A 235 12.96 3.24 15.42
N VAL A 236 12.30 3.68 16.49
CA VAL A 236 11.00 4.38 16.48
C VAL A 236 11.04 5.61 17.38
#